data_AF-A0A916W7T2-F1
#
_entry.id   AF-A0A916W7T2-F1
#
_cell.length_a   1.000
_cell.length_b   1.000
_cell.length_c   1.000
_cell.angle_alpha   90.00
_cell.angle_beta   90.00
_cell.angle_gamma   90.00
#
_symmetry.space_group_name_H-M   'P 1'
#
loop_
_entity.id
_entity.type
_entity.pdbx_description
1 polymer ?
#
loop_
_entity_poly.entity_id
_entity_poly.type
_entity_poly.pdbx_seq_one_letter_code
_entity_poly.pdbx_strand_id
1 'polypeptide(L)'
;MHMDVLGIKKLASMDKNEKLNIFEMEKMFDDAMKSIQWEVPSKEQCVEYHVKHLHSQLLLPVENAMLLVKEIYDCTIEHELFKEQMNWQEISDAIDDFQYGDNQNGYTEGKINEMIVAHARKLWHTKISNITFKELIGQKVTAIDSEVHFIIQLEKGAIIIECPWRIRDTGGILLGETDIQSNQSEWKSVKELLVGKKVEDIRLYEQCPLLIIQFDNIFLDVFHASSYFDGWTLTDHGDFYIFSMHGGSIA
;
A
#
# COMPACT_ATOMS: atom_id res chain seq x y z
N MET A 1 -3.71 -24.21 -1.51
CA MET A 1 -5.14 -24.03 -1.77
C MET A 1 -5.30 -23.70 -3.25
N HIS A 2 -5.89 -24.59 -4.06
CA HIS A 2 -6.11 -24.31 -5.48
C HIS A 2 -7.24 -23.28 -5.56
N MET A 3 -6.94 -22.02 -5.87
CA MET A 3 -7.99 -21.03 -6.17
C MET A 3 -8.85 -21.59 -7.30
N ASP A 4 -10.17 -21.53 -7.17
CA ASP A 4 -11.08 -21.90 -8.25
C ASP A 4 -10.92 -20.87 -9.38
N VAL A 5 -10.04 -21.21 -10.33
CA VAL A 5 -9.67 -20.39 -11.48
C VAL A 5 -10.90 -19.97 -12.28
N LEU A 6 -11.99 -20.74 -12.21
CA LEU A 6 -13.24 -20.41 -12.90
C LEU A 6 -13.97 -19.24 -12.24
N GLY A 7 -14.03 -19.18 -10.90
CA GLY A 7 -14.64 -18.09 -10.16
C GLY A 7 -13.92 -16.76 -10.40
N ILE A 8 -12.58 -16.78 -10.39
CA ILE A 8 -11.74 -15.61 -10.68
C ILE A 8 -11.92 -15.13 -12.12
N LYS A 9 -11.98 -16.07 -13.09
CA LYS A 9 -12.23 -15.73 -14.50
C LYS A 9 -13.59 -15.06 -14.71
N LYS A 10 -14.63 -15.50 -13.97
CA LYS A 10 -15.96 -14.89 -14.04
C LYS A 10 -15.96 -13.45 -13.50
N LEU A 11 -15.26 -13.20 -12.39
CA LEU A 11 -15.09 -11.84 -11.87
C LEU A 11 -14.36 -10.96 -12.89
N ALA A 12 -13.27 -11.47 -13.48
CA ALA A 12 -12.48 -10.73 -14.46
C ALA A 12 -13.22 -10.45 -15.80
N SER A 13 -14.25 -11.23 -16.12
CA SER A 13 -15.07 -11.03 -17.33
C SER A 13 -16.28 -10.11 -17.12
N MET A 14 -16.48 -9.54 -15.92
CA MET A 14 -17.55 -8.59 -15.67
C MET A 14 -17.22 -7.24 -16.32
N ASP A 15 -17.77 -7.01 -17.51
CA ASP A 15 -17.67 -5.72 -18.20
C ASP A 15 -19.08 -5.17 -18.49
N LYS A 16 -19.29 -3.89 -18.18
CA LYS A 16 -20.51 -3.13 -18.54
C LYS A 16 -20.68 -2.99 -20.06
N ASN A 17 -19.61 -3.17 -20.83
CA ASN A 17 -19.63 -3.16 -22.29
C ASN A 17 -20.11 -4.49 -22.89
N GLU A 18 -20.19 -5.56 -22.08
CA GLU A 18 -20.86 -6.80 -22.48
C GLU A 18 -22.37 -6.73 -22.20
N LYS A 19 -23.15 -7.58 -22.88
CA LYS A 19 -24.64 -7.60 -22.84
C LYS A 19 -25.25 -8.02 -21.49
N LEU A 20 -24.51 -7.95 -20.40
CA LEU A 20 -24.99 -8.30 -19.07
C LEU A 20 -25.67 -7.09 -18.44
N ASN A 21 -26.92 -7.26 -18.03
CA ASN A 21 -27.60 -6.23 -17.24
C ASN A 21 -27.13 -6.27 -15.77
N ILE A 22 -27.48 -5.24 -15.01
CA ILE A 22 -27.02 -5.07 -13.62
C ILE A 22 -27.34 -6.27 -12.71
N PHE A 23 -28.53 -6.86 -12.85
CA PHE A 23 -28.95 -8.00 -12.04
C PHE A 23 -28.21 -9.29 -12.42
N GLU A 24 -27.84 -9.45 -13.70
CA GLU A 24 -27.03 -10.57 -14.16
C GLU A 24 -25.59 -10.46 -13.63
N MET A 25 -25.04 -9.24 -13.60
CA MET A 25 -23.74 -8.96 -13.01
C MET A 25 -23.74 -9.22 -11.50
N GLU A 26 -24.75 -8.74 -10.77
CA GLU A 26 -24.89 -8.97 -9.32
C GLU A 26 -24.97 -10.47 -9.01
N LYS A 27 -25.81 -11.21 -9.74
CA LYS A 27 -25.92 -12.66 -9.56
C LYS A 27 -24.61 -13.37 -9.87
N MET A 28 -23.93 -12.99 -10.94
CA MET A 28 -22.65 -13.59 -11.32
C MET A 28 -21.55 -13.29 -10.30
N PHE A 29 -21.58 -12.10 -9.70
CA PHE A 29 -20.70 -11.70 -8.60
C PHE A 29 -20.96 -12.56 -7.36
N ASP A 30 -22.20 -12.66 -6.90
CA ASP A 30 -22.58 -13.48 -5.76
C ASP A 30 -22.18 -14.95 -5.94
N ASP A 31 -22.43 -15.52 -7.12
CA ASP A 31 -22.07 -16.90 -7.44
C ASP A 31 -20.56 -17.11 -7.45
N ALA A 32 -19.80 -16.14 -7.99
CA ALA A 32 -18.35 -16.17 -8.00
C ALA A 32 -17.78 -16.08 -6.58
N MET A 33 -18.23 -15.13 -5.76
CA MET A 33 -17.78 -14.94 -4.37
C MET A 33 -18.03 -16.19 -3.50
N LYS A 34 -19.22 -16.81 -3.66
CA LYS A 34 -19.54 -18.09 -3.00
C LYS A 34 -18.60 -19.22 -3.45
N SER A 35 -18.31 -19.31 -4.75
CA SER A 35 -17.45 -20.37 -5.28
C SER A 35 -16.00 -20.28 -4.79
N ILE A 36 -15.48 -19.05 -4.65
CA ILE A 36 -14.12 -18.79 -4.16
C ILE A 36 -14.04 -18.69 -2.62
N GLN A 37 -15.18 -18.77 -1.93
CA GLN A 37 -15.29 -18.64 -0.47
C GLN A 37 -14.72 -17.34 0.08
N TRP A 38 -14.85 -16.25 -0.67
CA TRP A 38 -14.44 -14.92 -0.22
C TRP A 38 -15.62 -14.17 0.38
N GLU A 39 -15.32 -13.33 1.37
CA GLU A 39 -16.30 -12.38 1.91
C GLU A 39 -16.52 -11.25 0.91
N VAL A 40 -17.78 -10.84 0.78
CA VAL A 40 -18.16 -9.70 -0.07
C VAL A 40 -17.62 -8.43 0.59
N PRO A 41 -16.87 -7.58 -0.14
CA PRO A 41 -16.38 -6.33 0.42
C PRO A 41 -17.54 -5.42 0.82
N SER A 42 -17.36 -4.68 1.91
CA SER A 42 -18.32 -3.68 2.34
C SER A 42 -18.40 -2.52 1.36
N LYS A 43 -19.46 -1.70 1.46
CA LYS A 43 -19.58 -0.48 0.65
C LYS A 43 -18.39 0.45 0.89
N GLU A 44 -17.98 0.61 2.14
CA GLU A 44 -16.87 1.45 2.56
C GLU A 44 -15.56 0.95 1.93
N GLN A 45 -15.31 -0.36 1.97
CA GLN A 45 -14.12 -0.96 1.32
C GLN A 45 -14.13 -0.72 -0.20
N CYS A 46 -15.29 -0.81 -0.84
CA CYS A 46 -15.42 -0.52 -2.27
C CYS A 46 -15.14 0.95 -2.58
N VAL A 47 -15.65 1.88 -1.76
CA VAL A 47 -15.42 3.33 -1.92
C VAL A 47 -13.94 3.68 -1.72
N GLU A 48 -13.33 3.18 -0.65
CA GLU A 48 -11.90 3.40 -0.37
C GLU A 48 -11.02 2.88 -1.51
N TYR A 49 -11.33 1.69 -2.03
CA TYR A 49 -10.63 1.13 -3.17
C TYR A 49 -10.82 1.98 -4.44
N HIS A 50 -12.04 2.44 -4.72
CA HIS A 50 -12.33 3.30 -5.87
C HIS A 50 -11.52 4.61 -5.82
N VAL A 51 -11.55 5.32 -4.70
CA VAL A 51 -10.77 6.55 -4.49
C VAL A 51 -9.27 6.28 -4.64
N LYS A 52 -8.76 5.18 -4.07
CA LYS A 52 -7.36 4.76 -4.22
C LYS A 52 -7.01 4.48 -5.68
N HIS A 53 -7.90 3.83 -6.42
CA HIS A 53 -7.70 3.51 -7.83
C HIS A 53 -7.62 4.78 -8.68
N LEU A 54 -8.55 5.72 -8.51
CA LEU A 54 -8.50 7.03 -9.19
C LEU A 54 -7.22 7.79 -8.85
N HIS A 55 -6.84 7.86 -7.56
CA HIS A 55 -5.61 8.53 -7.12
C HIS A 55 -4.37 7.89 -7.77
N SER A 56 -4.31 6.55 -7.88
CA SER A 56 -3.15 5.87 -8.49
C SER A 56 -2.93 6.22 -9.97
N GLN A 57 -4.01 6.53 -10.70
CA GLN A 57 -3.92 6.97 -12.10
C GLN A 57 -3.30 8.38 -12.22
N LEU A 58 -3.41 9.20 -11.18
CA LEU A 58 -2.85 10.56 -11.13
C LEU A 58 -1.36 10.62 -10.79
N LEU A 59 -0.72 9.47 -10.53
CA LEU A 59 0.73 9.41 -10.23
C LEU A 59 1.59 9.69 -11.47
N LEU A 60 1.02 9.54 -12.66
CA LEU A 60 1.63 9.83 -13.95
C LEU A 60 0.77 10.86 -14.71
N PRO A 61 1.36 11.60 -15.66
CA PRO A 61 0.59 12.50 -16.52
C PRO A 61 -0.50 11.72 -17.27
N VAL A 62 -1.74 12.18 -17.19
CA VAL A 62 -2.92 11.56 -17.81
C VAL A 62 -3.82 12.66 -18.39
N GLU A 63 -4.40 12.42 -19.57
CA GLU A 63 -5.19 13.44 -20.30
C GLU A 63 -6.44 13.90 -19.54
N ASN A 64 -7.11 12.99 -18.83
CA ASN A 64 -8.34 13.26 -18.08
C ASN A 64 -8.09 13.58 -16.59
N ALA A 65 -6.90 14.07 -16.22
CA ALA A 65 -6.52 14.28 -14.83
C ALA A 65 -7.53 15.14 -14.04
N MET A 66 -8.02 16.23 -14.63
CA MET A 66 -9.01 17.10 -13.99
C MET A 66 -10.34 16.39 -13.70
N LEU A 67 -10.78 15.49 -14.60
CA LEU A 67 -12.01 14.71 -14.39
C LEU A 67 -11.84 13.70 -13.26
N LEU A 68 -10.69 13.03 -13.19
CA LEU A 68 -10.38 12.09 -12.12
C LEU A 68 -10.33 12.79 -10.75
N VAL A 69 -9.77 14.01 -10.67
CA VAL A 69 -9.77 14.80 -9.42
C VAL A 69 -11.19 15.18 -9.00
N LYS A 70 -12.03 15.62 -9.94
CA LYS A 70 -13.45 15.91 -9.64
C LYS A 70 -14.18 14.69 -9.14
N GLU A 71 -13.97 13.54 -9.79
CA GLU A 71 -14.58 12.28 -9.36
C GLU A 71 -14.11 11.87 -7.95
N ILE A 72 -12.82 12.00 -7.63
CA ILE A 72 -12.31 11.78 -6.28
C ILE A 72 -13.02 12.73 -5.29
N TYR A 73 -13.06 14.02 -5.59
CA TYR A 73 -13.60 15.03 -4.70
C TYR A 73 -15.10 14.82 -4.45
N ASP A 74 -15.89 14.63 -5.50
CA ASP A 74 -17.33 14.35 -5.42
C ASP A 74 -17.61 13.06 -4.64
N CYS A 75 -16.85 11.99 -4.91
CA CYS A 75 -16.96 10.72 -4.19
C CYS A 75 -16.66 10.89 -2.69
N THR A 76 -15.65 11.69 -2.33
CA THR A 76 -15.33 11.96 -0.92
C THR A 76 -16.40 12.78 -0.21
N ILE A 77 -17.10 13.67 -0.91
CA ILE A 77 -18.25 14.41 -0.36
C ILE A 77 -19.44 13.47 -0.17
N GLU A 78 -19.79 12.69 -1.20
CA GLU A 78 -20.95 11.79 -1.16
C GLU A 78 -20.86 10.76 -0.03
N HIS A 79 -19.64 10.35 0.31
CA HIS A 79 -19.38 9.34 1.34
C HIS A 79 -18.81 9.92 2.65
N GLU A 80 -18.89 11.23 2.86
CA GLU A 80 -18.49 11.91 4.11
C GLU A 80 -17.02 11.65 4.52
N LEU A 81 -16.13 11.47 3.54
CA LEU A 81 -14.70 11.24 3.73
C LEU A 81 -13.95 12.57 3.89
N PHE A 82 -14.21 13.28 4.99
CA PHE A 82 -13.73 14.66 5.20
C PHE A 82 -12.21 14.83 5.08
N LYS A 83 -11.42 13.87 5.55
CA LYS A 83 -9.96 13.96 5.50
C LYS A 83 -9.46 13.88 4.06
N GLU A 84 -9.98 12.94 3.30
CA GLU A 84 -9.70 12.74 1.89
C GLU A 84 -10.20 13.91 1.04
N GLN A 85 -11.39 14.45 1.35
CA GLN A 85 -11.92 15.66 0.72
C GLN A 85 -10.97 16.85 0.90
N MET A 86 -10.52 17.10 2.14
CA MET A 86 -9.57 18.19 2.44
C MET A 86 -8.23 18.02 1.74
N ASN A 87 -7.80 16.78 1.49
CA ASN A 87 -6.59 16.55 0.72
C ASN A 87 -6.72 17.05 -0.72
N TRP A 88 -7.91 17.07 -1.33
CA TRP A 88 -8.09 17.45 -2.74
C TRP A 88 -8.74 18.83 -2.96
N GLN A 89 -9.20 19.48 -1.89
CA GLN A 89 -9.90 20.78 -1.94
C GLN A 89 -9.16 21.83 -2.76
N GLU A 90 -7.89 22.13 -2.43
CA GLU A 90 -7.14 23.21 -3.09
C GLU A 90 -6.97 22.98 -4.59
N ILE A 91 -6.79 21.71 -5.00
CA ILE A 91 -6.66 21.35 -6.41
C ILE A 91 -8.03 21.45 -7.10
N SER A 92 -9.11 21.00 -6.44
CA SER A 92 -10.46 21.13 -6.96
C SER A 92 -10.83 22.60 -7.19
N ASP A 93 -10.54 23.47 -6.22
CA ASP A 93 -10.81 24.91 -6.32
C ASP A 93 -10.03 25.54 -7.47
N ALA A 94 -8.77 25.14 -7.69
CA ALA A 94 -7.96 25.62 -8.81
C ALA A 94 -8.52 25.15 -10.17
N ILE A 95 -9.05 23.93 -10.25
CA ILE A 95 -9.72 23.43 -11.46
C ILE A 95 -11.00 24.23 -11.73
N ASP A 96 -11.79 24.51 -10.70
CA ASP A 96 -13.04 25.26 -10.87
C ASP A 96 -12.78 26.73 -11.26
N ASP A 97 -11.77 27.39 -10.67
CA ASP A 97 -11.34 28.72 -11.11
C ASP A 97 -10.88 28.72 -12.58
N PHE A 98 -10.13 27.70 -13.00
CA PHE A 98 -9.68 27.56 -14.38
C PHE A 98 -10.84 27.30 -15.37
N GLN A 99 -11.80 26.45 -15.02
CA GLN A 99 -12.87 26.02 -15.93
C GLN A 99 -14.08 26.96 -15.95
N TYR A 100 -14.40 27.58 -14.82
CA TYR A 100 -15.64 28.33 -14.63
C TYR A 100 -15.44 29.71 -14.00
N GLY A 101 -14.27 29.97 -13.41
CA GLY A 101 -13.92 31.23 -12.79
C GLY A 101 -13.39 32.28 -13.77
N ASP A 102 -12.84 33.35 -13.20
CA ASP A 102 -12.15 34.40 -13.92
C ASP A 102 -10.65 34.10 -14.11
N ASN A 103 -10.17 32.97 -13.57
CA ASN A 103 -8.81 32.47 -13.71
C ASN A 103 -7.77 33.54 -13.33
N GLN A 104 -7.98 34.20 -12.18
CA GLN A 104 -7.10 35.30 -11.72
C GLN A 104 -5.64 34.89 -11.61
N ASN A 105 -5.39 33.61 -11.32
CA ASN A 105 -4.06 33.03 -11.15
C ASN A 105 -3.38 32.64 -12.47
N GLY A 106 -4.04 32.87 -13.61
CA GLY A 106 -3.51 32.58 -14.94
C GLY A 106 -3.17 31.10 -15.12
N TYR A 107 -4.00 30.21 -14.59
CA TYR A 107 -3.86 28.77 -14.79
C TYR A 107 -3.98 28.42 -16.27
N THR A 108 -3.15 27.47 -16.68
CA THR A 108 -3.22 26.78 -17.96
C THR A 108 -3.49 25.32 -17.67
N GLU A 109 -4.01 24.59 -18.65
CA GLU A 109 -4.22 23.14 -18.55
C GLU A 109 -2.92 22.41 -18.15
N GLY A 110 -1.78 22.78 -18.74
CA GLY A 110 -0.48 22.23 -18.39
C GLY A 110 -0.10 22.47 -16.93
N LYS A 111 -0.31 23.70 -16.42
CA LYS A 111 -0.01 24.05 -15.02
C LYS A 111 -0.91 23.30 -14.04
N ILE A 112 -2.19 23.15 -14.35
CA ILE A 112 -3.14 22.36 -13.54
C ILE A 112 -2.70 20.90 -13.51
N ASN A 113 -2.36 20.31 -14.66
CA ASN A 113 -1.90 18.92 -14.73
C ASN A 113 -0.60 18.69 -13.92
N GLU A 114 0.36 19.62 -13.99
CA GLU A 114 1.58 19.57 -13.17
C GLU A 114 1.26 19.64 -11.68
N MET A 115 0.35 20.53 -11.27
CA MET A 115 -0.11 20.64 -9.88
C MET A 115 -0.78 19.35 -9.41
N ILE A 116 -1.67 18.77 -10.22
CA ILE A 116 -2.36 17.50 -9.90
C ILE A 116 -1.35 16.38 -9.67
N VAL A 117 -0.42 16.15 -10.62
CA VAL A 117 0.56 15.06 -10.51
C VAL A 117 1.50 15.25 -9.32
N ALA A 118 1.99 16.48 -9.12
CA ALA A 118 2.86 16.80 -7.98
C ALA A 118 2.15 16.55 -6.65
N HIS A 119 0.89 16.98 -6.55
CA HIS A 119 0.06 16.80 -5.36
C HIS A 119 -0.31 15.33 -5.12
N ALA A 120 -0.71 14.61 -6.17
CA ALA A 120 -1.01 13.18 -6.11
C ALA A 120 0.18 12.39 -5.55
N ARG A 121 1.40 12.63 -6.05
CA ARG A 121 2.62 11.97 -5.57
C ARG A 121 2.95 12.34 -4.12
N LYS A 122 2.74 13.58 -3.73
CA LYS A 122 2.93 14.03 -2.34
C LYS A 122 2.00 13.26 -1.41
N LEU A 123 0.71 13.13 -1.75
CA LEU A 123 -0.24 12.38 -0.94
C LEU A 123 0.10 10.88 -0.89
N TRP A 124 0.46 10.29 -2.04
CA TRP A 124 0.70 8.85 -2.19
C TRP A 124 1.72 8.27 -1.21
N HIS A 125 2.77 9.02 -0.87
CA HIS A 125 3.82 8.56 0.04
C HIS A 125 3.56 8.86 1.51
N THR A 126 2.42 9.45 1.87
CA THR A 126 2.19 10.00 3.22
C THR A 126 1.08 9.33 4.02
N LYS A 127 0.27 8.46 3.41
CA LYS A 127 -0.77 7.73 4.13
C LYS A 127 -0.16 6.60 4.97
N ILE A 128 0.07 6.90 6.24
CA ILE A 128 0.44 5.93 7.28
C ILE A 128 -0.81 5.14 7.67
N SER A 129 -0.65 3.83 7.81
CA SER A 129 -1.70 2.92 8.24
C SER A 129 -2.14 3.17 9.69
N ASN A 130 -3.41 2.92 9.96
CA ASN A 130 -3.94 2.95 11.33
C ASN A 130 -3.61 1.68 12.14
N ILE A 131 -3.00 0.67 11.51
CA ILE A 131 -2.55 -0.55 12.18
C ILE A 131 -1.51 -0.20 13.24
N THR A 132 -1.68 -0.76 14.44
CA THR A 132 -0.75 -0.58 15.55
C THR A 132 0.09 -1.82 15.75
N PHE A 133 1.39 -1.64 15.99
CA PHE A 133 2.36 -2.73 16.20
C PHE A 133 2.89 -2.77 17.64
N LYS A 134 2.07 -2.39 18.61
CA LYS A 134 2.49 -2.14 20.01
C LYS A 134 3.11 -3.37 20.66
N GLU A 135 2.68 -4.55 20.23
CA GLU A 135 3.10 -5.86 20.70
C GLU A 135 4.59 -6.10 20.40
N LEU A 136 5.10 -5.54 19.30
CA LEU A 136 6.48 -5.66 18.86
C LEU A 136 7.39 -4.56 19.42
N ILE A 137 6.83 -3.39 19.75
CA ILE A 137 7.60 -2.27 20.27
C ILE A 137 8.28 -2.64 21.60
N GLY A 138 9.57 -2.33 21.69
CA GLY A 138 10.42 -2.60 22.85
C GLY A 138 11.01 -4.01 22.90
N GLN A 139 10.56 -4.94 22.05
CA GLN A 139 11.15 -6.27 21.96
C GLN A 139 12.59 -6.18 21.41
N LYS A 140 13.49 -6.95 22.02
CA LYS A 140 14.89 -7.05 21.58
C LYS A 140 15.04 -8.09 20.47
N VAL A 141 15.88 -7.80 19.49
CA VAL A 141 16.32 -8.78 18.48
C VAL A 141 17.27 -9.78 19.13
N THR A 142 16.92 -11.07 19.09
CA THR A 142 17.68 -12.16 19.72
C THR A 142 18.57 -12.89 18.72
N ALA A 143 18.13 -13.02 17.47
CA ALA A 143 18.86 -13.69 16.41
C ALA A 143 18.39 -13.23 15.02
N ILE A 144 19.18 -13.57 13.99
CA ILE A 144 18.83 -13.43 12.59
C ILE A 144 19.01 -14.80 11.93
N ASP A 145 17.98 -15.25 11.22
CA ASP A 145 18.01 -16.40 10.31
C ASP A 145 17.89 -15.89 8.87
N SER A 146 18.66 -16.50 7.97
CA SER A 146 18.76 -16.12 6.57
C SER A 146 19.06 -17.33 5.68
N GLU A 147 18.85 -18.56 6.16
CA GLU A 147 19.15 -19.76 5.38
C GLU A 147 18.14 -19.99 4.25
N VAL A 148 16.87 -19.62 4.48
CA VAL A 148 15.77 -19.80 3.50
C VAL A 148 14.95 -18.51 3.35
N HIS A 149 14.65 -17.84 4.46
CA HIS A 149 13.95 -16.55 4.50
C HIS A 149 14.70 -15.58 5.41
N PHE A 150 14.56 -14.28 5.19
CA PHE A 150 15.12 -13.29 6.11
C PHE A 150 14.20 -13.17 7.34
N ILE A 151 14.62 -13.78 8.45
CA ILE A 151 13.85 -13.79 9.71
C ILE A 151 14.63 -13.08 10.81
N ILE A 152 14.01 -12.07 11.40
CA ILE A 152 14.48 -11.38 12.61
C ILE A 152 13.74 -11.97 13.80
N GLN A 153 14.46 -12.70 14.64
CA GLN A 153 13.90 -13.28 15.86
C GLN A 153 13.86 -12.21 16.94
N LEU A 154 12.71 -12.04 17.58
CA LEU A 154 12.50 -11.14 18.70
C LEU A 154 12.42 -11.94 20.01
N GLU A 155 12.39 -11.26 21.15
CA GLU A 155 12.22 -11.91 22.46
C GLU A 155 10.91 -12.68 22.58
N LYS A 156 9.86 -12.22 21.89
CA LYS A 156 8.53 -12.82 21.97
C LYS A 156 7.85 -12.92 20.60
N GLY A 157 8.59 -13.15 19.52
CA GLY A 157 8.01 -13.13 18.18
C GLY A 157 9.05 -13.17 17.06
N ALA A 158 8.60 -12.90 15.84
CA ALA A 158 9.48 -12.83 14.68
C ALA A 158 8.96 -11.82 13.64
N ILE A 159 9.91 -11.30 12.86
CA ILE A 159 9.66 -10.53 11.64
C ILE A 159 10.21 -11.38 10.50
N ILE A 160 9.34 -11.85 9.63
CA ILE A 160 9.67 -12.71 8.48
C ILE A 160 9.51 -11.86 7.23
N ILE A 161 10.57 -11.77 6.42
CA ILE A 161 10.64 -10.93 5.24
C ILE A 161 10.93 -11.81 4.03
N GLU A 162 10.00 -11.78 3.08
CA GLU A 162 10.13 -12.45 1.79
C GLU A 162 10.21 -11.45 0.63
N CYS A 163 9.98 -10.16 0.89
CA CYS A 163 10.10 -9.10 -0.11
C CYS A 163 11.50 -8.46 -0.14
N PRO A 164 11.82 -7.66 -1.19
CA PRO A 164 12.99 -6.80 -1.20
C PRO A 164 13.06 -5.86 0.01
N TRP A 165 14.26 -5.69 0.54
CA TRP A 165 14.48 -4.94 1.77
C TRP A 165 15.80 -4.20 1.73
N ARG A 166 15.92 -3.15 2.54
CA ARG A 166 17.20 -2.47 2.79
C ARG A 166 17.32 -2.04 4.24
N ILE A 167 18.56 -2.06 4.75
CA ILE A 167 18.92 -1.47 6.03
C ILE A 167 19.67 -0.16 5.77
N ARG A 168 19.26 0.88 6.48
CA ARG A 168 19.86 2.22 6.41
C ARG A 168 20.03 2.81 7.80
N ASP A 169 20.88 3.82 7.91
CA ASP A 169 20.92 4.71 9.06
C ASP A 169 20.50 6.13 8.64
N THR A 170 20.84 7.13 9.46
CA THR A 170 20.58 8.55 9.13
C THR A 170 21.53 9.11 8.06
N GLY A 171 22.65 8.45 7.80
CA GLY A 171 23.67 8.83 6.83
C GLY A 171 23.48 8.20 5.44
N GLY A 172 22.76 7.07 5.35
CA GLY A 172 22.41 6.47 4.07
C GLY A 172 22.10 4.97 4.14
N ILE A 173 22.00 4.36 2.97
CA ILE A 173 21.80 2.90 2.84
C ILE A 173 23.09 2.19 3.24
N LEU A 174 22.98 1.26 4.18
CA LEU A 174 24.08 0.43 4.65
C LEU A 174 24.17 -0.85 3.83
N LEU A 175 23.02 -1.49 3.56
CA LEU A 175 22.90 -2.68 2.75
C LEU A 175 21.45 -2.89 2.27
N GLY A 176 21.23 -3.78 1.32
CA GLY A 176 19.89 -4.18 0.90
C GLY A 176 19.92 -5.27 -0.17
N GLU A 177 18.81 -5.96 -0.30
CA GLU A 177 18.62 -7.05 -1.26
C GLU A 177 17.59 -6.64 -2.30
N THR A 178 18.06 -6.50 -3.54
CA THR A 178 17.22 -6.39 -4.74
C THR A 178 17.68 -7.51 -5.66
N ASP A 179 16.82 -8.48 -5.89
CA ASP A 179 17.06 -9.77 -6.56
C ASP A 179 18.28 -9.89 -7.49
N ILE A 180 18.95 -11.04 -7.31
CA ILE A 180 20.03 -11.67 -8.11
C ILE A 180 21.43 -11.52 -7.50
N GLN A 181 21.75 -12.50 -6.64
CA GLN A 181 23.10 -12.99 -6.27
C GLN A 181 24.01 -12.01 -5.49
N SER A 182 23.90 -11.95 -4.15
CA SER A 182 24.97 -11.34 -3.34
C SER A 182 25.15 -11.94 -1.94
N ASN A 183 26.19 -12.78 -1.82
CA ASN A 183 27.19 -12.84 -0.74
C ASN A 183 26.79 -13.05 0.74
N GLN A 184 27.20 -14.22 1.27
CA GLN A 184 27.26 -14.56 2.70
C GLN A 184 27.97 -13.52 3.59
N SER A 185 28.83 -12.66 3.04
CA SER A 185 29.50 -11.58 3.79
C SER A 185 28.54 -10.51 4.31
N GLU A 186 27.40 -10.31 3.65
CA GLU A 186 26.42 -9.28 4.02
C GLU A 186 25.58 -9.70 5.24
N TRP A 187 25.26 -10.98 5.40
CA TRP A 187 24.48 -11.50 6.54
C TRP A 187 25.17 -11.42 7.89
N LYS A 188 26.51 -11.57 7.91
CA LYS A 188 27.29 -11.32 9.13
C LYS A 188 27.12 -9.85 9.57
N SER A 189 27.08 -8.93 8.60
CA SER A 189 26.86 -7.51 8.82
C SER A 189 25.43 -7.22 9.32
N VAL A 190 24.41 -7.93 8.82
CA VAL A 190 23.03 -7.82 9.34
C VAL A 190 22.94 -8.22 10.82
N LYS A 191 23.57 -9.35 11.19
CA LYS A 191 23.62 -9.81 12.59
C LYS A 191 24.28 -8.77 13.49
N GLU A 192 25.41 -8.23 13.06
CA GLU A 192 26.14 -7.19 13.80
C GLU A 192 25.35 -5.88 13.93
N LEU A 193 24.52 -5.54 12.93
CA LEU A 193 23.70 -4.33 12.93
C LEU A 193 22.45 -4.44 13.80
N LEU A 194 21.76 -5.58 13.80
CA LEU A 194 20.43 -5.72 14.39
C LEU A 194 20.40 -6.46 15.73
N VAL A 195 21.23 -7.50 15.92
CA VAL A 195 21.15 -8.33 17.12
C VAL A 195 21.43 -7.50 18.36
N GLY A 196 20.51 -7.60 19.31
CA GLY A 196 20.58 -6.89 20.58
C GLY A 196 19.96 -5.49 20.60
N LYS A 197 19.59 -4.94 19.44
CA LYS A 197 18.79 -3.70 19.35
C LYS A 197 17.33 -4.00 19.68
N LYS A 198 16.59 -2.95 20.03
CA LYS A 198 15.15 -3.01 20.30
C LYS A 198 14.37 -2.40 19.15
N VAL A 199 13.18 -2.93 18.89
CA VAL A 199 12.21 -2.28 18.02
C VAL A 199 11.72 -1.01 18.71
N GLU A 200 11.91 0.15 18.08
CA GLU A 200 11.49 1.44 18.63
C GLU A 200 10.19 1.96 17.99
N ASP A 201 10.04 1.76 16.69
CA ASP A 201 8.87 2.19 15.93
C ASP A 201 8.65 1.26 14.74
N ILE A 202 7.40 1.12 14.30
CA ILE A 202 7.02 0.42 13.09
C ILE A 202 5.98 1.26 12.37
N ARG A 203 6.26 1.60 11.11
CA ARG A 203 5.34 2.37 10.25
C ARG A 203 5.06 1.62 8.98
N LEU A 204 3.78 1.55 8.63
CA LEU A 204 3.32 0.98 7.39
C LEU A 204 2.68 2.07 6.54
N TYR A 205 3.14 2.22 5.31
CA TYR A 205 2.54 3.12 4.32
C TYR A 205 1.63 2.30 3.41
N GLU A 206 0.34 2.67 3.32
CA GLU A 206 -0.68 1.81 2.67
C GLU A 206 -0.76 1.98 1.15
N GLN A 207 -0.32 3.13 0.66
CA GLN A 207 -0.42 3.52 -0.75
C GLN A 207 0.82 3.11 -1.53
N CYS A 208 2.01 3.28 -0.93
CA CYS A 208 3.22 2.59 -1.33
C CYS A 208 3.50 1.56 -0.23
N PRO A 209 3.13 0.27 -0.39
CA PRO A 209 3.27 -0.78 0.63
C PRO A 209 4.73 -0.93 1.06
N LEU A 210 5.10 -0.09 2.02
CA LEU A 210 6.42 0.12 2.59
C LEU A 210 6.28 0.00 4.09
N LEU A 211 6.90 -1.05 4.63
CA LEU A 211 7.03 -1.24 6.07
C LEU A 211 8.40 -0.72 6.50
N ILE A 212 8.43 0.21 7.45
CA ILE A 212 9.65 0.73 8.05
C ILE A 212 9.69 0.29 9.51
N ILE A 213 10.72 -0.46 9.88
CA ILE A 213 10.96 -0.88 11.27
C ILE A 213 12.22 -0.17 11.76
N GLN A 214 12.10 0.57 12.86
CA GLN A 214 13.21 1.28 13.49
C GLN A 214 13.83 0.46 14.63
N PHE A 215 15.15 0.37 14.61
CA PHE A 215 16.00 -0.20 15.65
C PHE A 215 17.06 0.84 16.05
N ASP A 216 16.79 1.67 17.06
CA ASP A 216 17.69 2.77 17.44
C ASP A 216 17.93 3.69 16.21
N ASN A 217 19.17 3.99 15.83
CA ASN A 217 19.49 4.78 14.65
C ASN A 217 19.45 3.99 13.31
N ILE A 218 19.06 2.72 13.33
CA ILE A 218 19.00 1.83 12.18
C ILE A 218 17.54 1.65 11.74
N PHE A 219 17.29 1.61 10.44
CA PHE A 219 15.97 1.42 9.86
C PHE A 219 16.02 0.27 8.87
N LEU A 220 15.03 -0.60 8.94
CA LEU A 220 14.76 -1.63 7.97
C LEU A 220 13.53 -1.21 7.15
N ASP A 221 13.75 -0.94 5.87
CA ASP A 221 12.69 -0.66 4.92
C ASP A 221 12.39 -1.95 4.13
N VAL A 222 11.14 -2.39 4.13
CA VAL A 222 10.66 -3.57 3.39
C VAL A 222 9.67 -3.11 2.32
N PHE A 223 9.96 -3.46 1.06
CA PHE A 223 9.20 -3.02 -0.12
C PHE A 223 8.40 -4.17 -0.68
N HIS A 224 7.15 -3.92 -1.03
CA HIS A 224 6.42 -4.80 -1.94
C HIS A 224 6.84 -4.52 -3.38
N ALA A 225 7.57 -5.46 -4.00
CA ALA A 225 8.02 -5.33 -5.39
C ALA A 225 7.23 -6.20 -6.37
N SER A 226 6.49 -7.20 -5.87
CA SER A 226 5.78 -8.20 -6.69
C SER A 226 4.29 -8.27 -6.37
N SER A 227 3.51 -8.45 -7.43
CA SER A 227 2.06 -8.64 -7.39
C SER A 227 1.63 -10.10 -7.25
N TYR A 228 2.57 -11.06 -7.27
CA TYR A 228 2.27 -12.50 -7.31
C TYR A 228 2.97 -13.35 -6.25
N PHE A 229 4.18 -12.96 -5.85
CA PHE A 229 5.01 -13.67 -4.87
C PHE A 229 5.76 -12.59 -4.12
N ASP A 230 5.38 -12.28 -2.89
CA ASP A 230 6.14 -11.48 -1.91
C ASP A 230 5.20 -11.13 -0.74
N GLY A 231 5.74 -11.17 0.48
CA GLY A 231 5.03 -10.82 1.70
C GLY A 231 5.97 -10.59 2.88
N TRP A 232 5.41 -10.02 3.94
CA TRP A 232 6.09 -9.98 5.24
C TRP A 232 5.10 -10.42 6.31
N THR A 233 5.62 -11.00 7.37
CA THR A 233 4.82 -11.48 8.50
C THR A 233 5.44 -10.95 9.79
N LEU A 234 4.58 -10.38 10.63
CA LEU A 234 4.92 -9.92 11.97
C LEU A 234 4.11 -10.75 12.98
N THR A 235 4.79 -11.39 13.92
CA THR A 235 4.13 -12.23 14.91
C THR A 235 4.63 -11.95 16.31
N ASP A 236 3.80 -12.24 17.31
CA ASP A 236 4.24 -12.46 18.68
C ASP A 236 4.00 -13.93 19.13
N HIS A 237 4.33 -14.26 20.39
CA HIS A 237 4.05 -15.57 21.00
C HIS A 237 2.60 -15.71 21.50
N GLY A 238 1.81 -14.64 21.44
CA GLY A 238 0.38 -14.64 21.70
C GLY A 238 -0.41 -14.82 20.41
N ASP A 239 -1.50 -14.06 20.28
CA ASP A 239 -2.39 -14.11 19.11
C ASP A 239 -2.11 -12.99 18.10
N PHE A 240 -1.04 -12.19 18.28
CA PHE A 240 -0.71 -11.13 17.32
C PHE A 240 -0.05 -11.75 16.09
N TYR A 241 -0.74 -11.61 14.96
CA TYR A 241 -0.29 -12.10 13.67
C TYR A 241 -0.80 -11.12 12.62
N ILE A 242 0.13 -10.44 11.94
CA ILE A 242 -0.17 -9.57 10.79
C ILE A 242 0.71 -10.02 9.66
N PHE A 243 0.13 -10.21 8.49
CA PHE A 243 0.89 -10.54 7.30
C PHE A 243 0.42 -9.71 6.12
N SER A 244 1.36 -9.42 5.24
CA SER A 244 1.06 -8.78 3.98
C SER A 244 1.05 -9.82 2.87
N MET A 245 -0.07 -9.88 2.16
CA MET A 245 -0.26 -10.69 0.96
C MET A 245 0.35 -10.00 -0.26
N HIS A 246 0.51 -10.76 -1.34
CA HIS A 246 0.99 -10.27 -2.64
C HIS A 246 0.27 -8.98 -3.08
N GLY A 247 1.03 -8.02 -3.61
CA GLY A 247 0.49 -6.70 -4.00
C GLY A 247 0.23 -5.73 -2.83
N GLY A 248 0.68 -6.07 -1.61
CA GLY A 248 0.72 -5.15 -0.47
C GLY A 248 -0.59 -5.01 0.31
N SER A 249 -1.56 -5.92 0.11
CA SER A 249 -2.72 -6.02 1.01
C SER A 249 -2.30 -6.60 2.36
N ILE A 250 -2.99 -6.22 3.43
CA ILE A 250 -2.65 -6.59 4.81
C ILE A 250 -3.82 -7.40 5.38
N ALA A 251 -3.51 -8.50 6.07
CA ALA A 251 -4.48 -9.39 6.72
C ALA A 251 -3.99 -9.82 8.12
#